data_AF-A0A7W1DKK8-F1
#
_entry.id   AF-A0A7W1DKK8-F1
#
_cell.length_a   1.000
_cell.length_b   1.000
_cell.length_c   1.000
_cell.angle_alpha   90.00
_cell.angle_beta   90.00
_cell.angle_gamma   90.00
#
_symmetry.space_group_name_H-M   'P 1'
#
loop_
_entity.id
_entity.type
_entity.pdbx_description
1 polymer ?
#
loop_
_entity_poly.entity_id
_entity_poly.type
_entity_poly.pdbx_seq_one_letter_code
_entity_poly.pdbx_strand_id
1 'polypeptide(L)' 'MVGANVFRDLFATVRDIVGGRSATSERGLAEAREVAMQEVQERATELGANAVIAIDIDYEVLGQNNGMLMVSVSGTAVVC' A
#
# COMPACT_ATOMS: atom_id res chain seq x y z
N MET A 1 15.44 -10.46 -13.64
CA MET A 1 14.46 -10.08 -14.68
C MET A 1 13.18 -10.87 -14.44
N VAL A 2 12.36 -10.39 -13.52
CA VAL A 2 11.01 -10.87 -13.21
C VAL A 2 10.25 -9.58 -12.91
N GLY A 3 9.58 -8.97 -13.89
CA GLY A 3 9.32 -7.52 -13.74
C GLY A 3 8.11 -6.91 -14.41
N ALA A 4 7.28 -7.66 -15.14
CA ALA A 4 6.11 -7.04 -15.79
C ALA A 4 4.83 -7.88 -15.77
N ASN A 5 4.93 -9.21 -15.62
CA ASN A 5 3.75 -10.09 -15.54
C ASN A 5 3.39 -10.43 -14.09
N VAL A 6 4.35 -10.77 -13.24
CA VAL A 6 4.10 -11.06 -11.80
C VAL A 6 3.48 -9.85 -11.08
N PHE A 7 3.98 -8.64 -11.36
CA PHE A 7 3.40 -7.41 -10.80
C PHE A 7 1.98 -7.19 -11.31
N ARG A 8 1.71 -7.48 -12.59
CA ARG A 8 0.38 -7.31 -13.19
C ARG A 8 -0.64 -8.30 -12.63
N ASP A 9 -0.21 -9.53 -12.32
CA ASP A 9 -1.06 -10.58 -11.74
C ASP A 9 -1.34 -10.32 -10.25
N LEU A 10 -0.36 -9.79 -9.51
CA LEU A 10 -0.55 -9.35 -8.12
C LEU A 10 -1.57 -8.18 -8.04
N PHE A 11 -1.48 -7.23 -8.97
CA PHE A 11 -2.41 -6.11 -9.10
C PHE A 11 -3.75 -6.47 -9.77
N ALA A 12 -3.85 -7.64 -10.42
CA ALA A 12 -5.12 -8.14 -10.96
C ALA A 12 -5.99 -8.74 -9.84
N THR A 13 -5.38 -9.53 -8.96
CA THR A 13 -6.08 -10.16 -7.82
C THR A 13 -6.63 -9.12 -6.84
N VAL A 14 -5.93 -8.00 -6.63
CA VAL A 14 -6.40 -6.90 -5.76
C VAL A 14 -7.52 -6.09 -6.41
N ARG A 15 -7.57 -6.01 -7.74
CA ARG A 15 -8.57 -5.18 -8.48
C ARG A 15 -10.01 -5.69 -8.34
N ASP A 16 -10.22 -6.98 -8.10
CA ASP A 16 -11.58 -7.53 -7.96
C ASP A 16 -12.24 -7.21 -6.61
N ILE A 17 -11.49 -6.73 -5.61
CA ILE A 17 -12.03 -6.47 -4.25
C ILE A 17 -12.56 -5.03 -4.08
N VAL A 18 -12.26 -4.09 -4.99
CA VAL A 18 -12.49 -2.65 -4.75
C VAL A 18 -13.69 -2.06 -5.52
N GLY A 19 -14.34 -2.83 -6.40
CA GLY A 19 -15.39 -2.34 -7.30
C GLY A 19 -16.83 -2.45 -6.77
N GLY A 20 -17.25 -1.62 -5.79
CA GLY A 20 -18.66 -1.60 -5.39
C GLY A 20 -19.08 -0.50 -4.41
N ARG A 21 -19.64 0.59 -4.95
CA ARG A 21 -20.40 1.70 -4.33
C ARG A 21 -20.39 1.87 -2.79
N SER A 22 -19.82 3.02 -2.38
CA SER A 22 -20.33 3.95 -1.35
C SER A 22 -20.26 3.58 0.14
N ALA A 23 -19.98 2.33 0.52
CA ALA A 23 -19.52 1.99 1.89
C ALA A 23 -18.13 1.32 1.90
N THR A 24 -17.64 1.00 0.71
CA THR A 24 -16.46 0.18 0.44
C THR A 24 -15.22 1.04 0.17
N SER A 25 -15.40 2.32 -0.22
CA SER A 25 -14.28 3.24 -0.43
C SER A 25 -13.49 3.49 0.86
N GLU A 26 -14.14 3.82 1.97
CA GLU A 26 -13.43 4.03 3.25
C GLU A 26 -12.80 2.75 3.79
N ARG A 27 -13.49 1.60 3.65
CA ARG A 27 -12.96 0.30 4.11
C ARG A 27 -11.76 -0.17 3.29
N GLY A 28 -11.83 -0.07 1.95
CA GLY A 28 -10.71 -0.42 1.09
C GLY A 28 -9.51 0.51 1.25
N LEU A 29 -9.75 1.81 1.51
CA LEU A 29 -8.73 2.78 1.89
C LEU A 29 -8.03 2.40 3.20
N ALA A 30 -8.81 2.01 4.21
CA ALA A 30 -8.28 1.59 5.50
C ALA A 30 -7.45 0.31 5.39
N GLU A 31 -7.95 -0.69 4.66
CA GLU A 31 -7.26 -1.96 4.42
C GLU A 31 -5.96 -1.75 3.63
N ALA A 32 -5.99 -0.95 2.55
CA ALA A 32 -4.79 -0.61 1.79
C ALA A 32 -3.74 0.11 2.64
N ARG A 33 -4.18 1.00 3.56
CA ARG A 33 -3.29 1.67 4.50
C ARG A 33 -2.68 0.69 5.50
N GLU A 34 -3.47 -0.24 6.06
CA GLU A 34 -2.97 -1.26 6.99
C GLU A 34 -1.92 -2.15 6.33
N VAL A 35 -2.18 -2.63 5.12
CA VAL A 35 -1.23 -3.43 4.35
C VAL A 35 0.08 -2.66 4.12
N ALA A 36 0.01 -1.42 3.64
CA ALA A 36 1.20 -0.61 3.40
C ALA A 36 2.00 -0.32 4.69
N MET A 37 1.30 -0.08 5.80
CA MET A 37 1.92 0.13 7.12
C MET A 37 2.60 -1.13 7.63
N GLN A 38 1.99 -2.30 7.43
CA GLN A 38 2.56 -3.58 7.81
C GLN A 38 3.85 -3.86 7.00
N GLU A 39 3.83 -3.58 5.70
CA GLU A 39 4.99 -3.75 4.82
C GLU A 39 6.20 -2.90 5.25
N VAL A 40 5.96 -1.64 5.66
CA VAL A 40 7.04 -0.76 6.16
C VAL A 40 7.57 -1.22 7.52
N GLN A 41 6.70 -1.74 8.40
CA GLN A 41 7.11 -2.32 9.68
C GLN A 41 7.93 -3.60 9.52
N GLU A 42 7.51 -4.51 8.63
CA GLU A 42 8.24 -5.74 8.32
C GLU A 42 9.64 -5.41 7.78
N ARG A 43 9.74 -4.49 6.81
CA ARG A 43 11.04 -4.01 6.29
C ARG A 43 11.91 -3.38 7.36
N ALA A 44 11.34 -2.54 8.22
CA ALA A 44 12.09 -1.93 9.32
C ALA A 44 12.62 -3.00 10.29
N THR A 45 11.81 -4.01 10.58
CA THR A 45 12.19 -5.14 11.43
C THR A 45 13.31 -5.97 10.80
N GLU A 46 13.25 -6.23 9.49
CA GLU A 46 14.33 -6.91 8.74
C GLU A 46 15.64 -6.13 8.78
N LEU A 47 15.59 -4.80 8.86
CA LEU A 47 16.75 -3.93 9.04
C LEU A 47 17.26 -3.87 10.49
N GLY A 48 16.59 -4.54 11.44
CA GLY A 48 16.91 -4.51 12.87
C GLY A 48 16.47 -3.23 13.58
N ALA A 49 15.64 -2.40 12.94
CA ALA A 49 15.05 -1.22 13.56
C ALA A 49 13.94 -1.59 14.55
N ASN A 50 13.72 -0.75 15.56
CA ASN A 50 12.63 -0.89 16.52
C ASN A 50 11.56 0.20 16.40
N ALA A 51 11.75 1.17 15.51
CA ALA A 51 10.76 2.18 15.18
C ALA A 51 10.92 2.67 13.73
N VAL A 52 9.84 3.23 13.18
CA VAL A 52 9.84 4.00 11.93
C VAL A 52 9.33 5.41 12.23
N ILE A 53 10.16 6.40 11.96
CA ILE A 53 9.87 7.82 12.21
C ILE A 53 9.69 8.59 10.91
N ALA A 54 9.11 9.79 11.01
CA ALA A 54 8.83 10.64 9.85
C ALA A 54 8.04 9.89 8.76
N ILE A 55 7.00 9.15 9.19
CA ILE A 55 6.08 8.46 8.29
C ILE A 55 5.34 9.50 7.43
N ASP A 56 5.31 9.27 6.12
CA ASP A 56 4.52 10.00 5.15
C ASP A 56 3.62 9.04 4.37
N ILE A 57 2.39 9.46 4.08
CA ILE A 57 1.38 8.62 3.42
C ILE A 57 0.77 9.38 2.25
N ASP A 58 1.00 8.87 1.05
CA ASP A 58 0.48 9.42 -0.19
C ASP A 58 -0.67 8.59 -0.74
N TYR A 59 -1.74 9.27 -1.12
CA TYR A 59 -2.91 8.69 -1.78
C TYR A 59 -2.99 9.23 -3.21
N GLU A 60 -2.78 8.36 -4.20
CA GLU A 60 -2.85 8.74 -5.61
C GLU A 60 -3.97 7.98 -6.32
N VAL A 61 -4.80 8.71 -7.05
CA VAL A 61 -5.82 8.10 -7.91
C VAL A 61 -5.20 7.85 -9.29
N LEU A 62 -5.10 6.58 -9.68
CA LEU A 62 -4.52 6.16 -10.95
C LEU A 62 -5.61 5.83 -11.97
N GLY A 63 -5.46 6.37 -13.19
CA GLY A 63 -6.27 6.05 -14.37
C GLY A 63 -7.31 7.11 -14.74
N GLN A 64 -7.56 7.28 -16.05
CA GLN A 64 -8.48 8.29 -16.61
C GLN A 64 -9.95 8.15 -16.15
N ASN A 65 -10.31 7.03 -15.51
CA ASN A 65 -11.68 6.72 -15.06
C ASN A 65 -11.81 6.51 -13.54
N ASN A 66 -10.90 7.07 -12.71
CA ASN A 66 -11.00 7.02 -11.23
C ASN A 66 -11.08 5.60 -10.62
N GLY A 67 -10.56 4.58 -11.30
CA GLY A 67 -10.80 3.18 -10.92
C GLY A 67 -9.78 2.56 -9.96
N MET A 68 -8.59 3.15 -9.81
CA MET A 68 -7.56 2.63 -8.91
C MET A 68 -7.09 3.71 -7.95
N LEU A 69 -6.88 3.30 -6.70
CA LEU A 69 -6.26 4.09 -5.67
C LEU A 69 -4.96 3.41 -5.26
N MET A 70 -3.86 4.15 -5.32
CA MET A 70 -2.57 3.75 -4.80
C MET A 70 -2.36 4.41 -3.45
N VAL A 71 -1.90 3.62 -2.48
CA VAL A 71 -1.43 4.12 -1.18
C VAL A 71 0.07 3.83 -1.12
N SER A 72 0.87 4.88 -0.92
CA SER A 72 2.31 4.76 -0.67
C SER A 72 2.61 5.22 0.74
N VAL A 73 3.44 4.46 1.45
CA VAL A 73 3.92 4.82 2.79
C VAL A 73 5.44 4.86 2.76
N SER A 74 6.02 5.96 3.25
CA SER A 74 7.46 6.11 3.38
C SER A 74 7.82 6.53 4.81
N GLY A 75 9.07 6.33 5.22
CA GLY A 75 9.54 6.68 6.56
C GLY A 75 11.01 6.29 6.77
N THR A 76 11.55 6.61 7.95
CA THR A 76 12.93 6.31 8.33
C THR A 76 12.97 5.28 9.44
N ALA A 77 13.58 4.13 9.18
CA ALA A 77 13.81 3.08 10.17
C ALA A 77 14.93 3.49 11.14
N VAL A 78 14.68 3.41 12.45
CA VAL A 78 15.63 3.79 13.51
C VAL A 78 15.73 2.74 14.61
N VAL A 79 16.87 2.72 15.28
CA VAL A 79 17.10 1.96 16.51
C VAL A 79 17.15 2.95 17.66
N CYS A 80 16.19 2.84 18.57
CA CYS A 80 16.07 3.62 19.79
C CYS A 80 16.63 2.85 21.00
#